data_AF-A0A7J4EN81-F1
#
_entry.id   AF-A0A7J4EN81-F1
#
_cell.length_a   1.000
_cell.length_b   1.000
_cell.length_c   1.000
_cell.angle_alpha   90.00
_cell.angle_beta   90.00
_cell.angle_gamma   90.00
#
_symmetry.space_group_name_H-M   'P 1'
#
loop_
_entity.id
_entity.type
_entity.pdbx_description
1 polymer ?
#
loop_
_entity_poly.entity_id
_entity_poly.type
_entity_poly.pdbx_seq_one_letter_code
_entity_poly.pdbx_strand_id
1 'polypeptide(L)'
;MQNKICEIEDPNSKTRFFAYATNLKLNEKIAYARSNEFRLRWREETGYRVEKGFRANTKSLSYNVRFFLFVLSLILSNIWIFINKVSDNWKKTVDSFGGHIKAHTLRFIIMIAILNIGSPSFDYG
;
A
#
# COMPACT_ATOMS: atom_id res chain seq x y z
N MET A 1 18.11 -0.83 38.80
CA MET A 1 17.98 -0.14 37.49
C MET A 1 16.60 0.49 37.44
N GLN A 2 16.48 1.81 37.34
CA GLN A 2 15.19 2.51 37.22
C GLN A 2 14.85 2.67 35.74
N ASN A 3 13.80 1.98 35.26
CA ASN A 3 13.22 2.25 33.95
C ASN A 3 12.62 3.66 33.96
N LYS A 4 13.01 4.52 33.02
CA LYS A 4 12.35 5.81 32.79
C LYS A 4 11.35 5.67 31.65
N ILE A 5 10.14 6.17 31.89
CA ILE A 5 9.10 6.32 30.86
C ILE A 5 9.40 7.64 30.16
N CYS A 6 9.55 7.59 28.84
CA CYS A 6 9.79 8.78 28.03
C CYS A 6 8.59 9.00 27.13
N GLU A 7 7.96 10.16 27.30
CA GLU A 7 6.90 10.65 26.43
C GLU A 7 7.50 11.70 25.50
N ILE A 8 7.34 11.50 24.19
CA ILE A 8 7.81 12.44 23.18
C ILE A 8 6.60 12.92 22.39
N GLU A 9 6.48 14.24 22.31
CA GLU A 9 5.53 14.91 21.44
C GLU A 9 6.07 14.89 20.01
N ASP A 10 5.24 14.47 19.06
CA ASP A 10 5.62 14.48 17.64
C ASP A 10 5.57 15.93 17.13
N PRO A 11 6.70 16.53 16.71
CA PRO A 11 6.75 17.92 16.26
C PRO A 11 5.88 18.17 15.01
N ASN A 12 5.50 17.11 14.28
CA ASN A 12 4.70 17.18 13.07
C ASN A 12 3.20 16.85 13.32
N SER A 13 2.84 16.48 14.56
CA SER A 13 1.51 16.00 14.92
C SER A 13 1.16 16.44 16.34
N LYS A 14 0.38 17.53 16.47
CA LYS A 14 -0.08 18.11 17.76
C LYS A 14 -0.88 17.16 18.67
N THR A 15 -1.22 15.94 18.23
CA THR A 15 -2.18 15.06 18.92
C THR A 15 -1.68 13.63 19.18
N ARG A 16 -0.41 13.31 18.92
CA ARG A 16 0.12 11.96 19.19
C ARG A 16 1.37 12.01 20.05
N PHE A 17 1.20 11.75 21.35
CA PHE A 17 2.29 11.42 22.25
C PHE A 17 2.70 9.96 22.02
N PHE A 18 3.99 9.69 21.87
CA PHE A 18 4.53 8.32 21.79
C PHE A 18 5.36 8.03 23.04
N ALA A 19 4.93 7.02 23.80
CA ALA A 19 5.56 6.63 25.05
C ALA A 19 6.33 5.31 24.88
N TYR A 20 7.56 5.26 25.40
CA TYR A 20 8.32 4.02 25.51
C TYR A 20 9.20 4.01 26.77
N ALA A 21 9.55 2.82 27.25
CA ALA A 21 10.43 2.64 28.40
C ALA A 21 11.84 2.24 27.96
N THR A 22 12.87 2.88 28.52
CA THR A 22 14.27 2.50 28.29
C THR A 22 15.15 2.73 29.52
N ASN A 23 16.22 1.95 29.61
CA ASN A 23 17.26 2.07 30.64
C ASN A 23 18.41 3.00 30.21
N LEU A 24 18.35 3.56 29.00
CA LEU A 24 19.40 4.42 28.45
C LEU A 24 19.21 5.87 28.90
N LYS A 25 20.33 6.59 29.14
CA LYS A 25 20.29 8.04 29.32
C LYS A 25 19.96 8.69 27.98
N LEU A 26 18.91 9.50 27.97
CA LEU A 26 18.36 10.11 26.76
C LEU A 26 18.60 11.63 26.74
N ASN A 27 18.95 12.13 25.55
CA ASN A 27 18.88 13.53 25.16
C ASN A 27 17.71 13.67 24.16
N GLU A 28 17.03 14.81 24.06
CA GLU A 28 15.82 15.00 23.22
C GLU A 28 15.99 14.50 21.79
N LYS A 29 17.13 14.80 21.14
CA LYS A 29 17.43 14.32 19.77
C LYS A 29 17.54 12.79 19.68
N ILE A 30 18.20 12.17 20.67
CA ILE A 30 18.37 10.71 20.76
C ILE A 30 17.01 10.07 21.09
N ALA A 31 16.20 10.74 21.90
CA ALA A 31 14.89 10.28 22.29
C ALA A 31 13.93 10.19 21.12
N TYR A 32 13.96 11.18 20.23
CA TYR A 32 13.17 11.15 19.01
C TYR A 32 13.65 10.08 18.02
N ALA A 33 14.96 9.94 17.80
CA ALA A 33 15.49 8.88 16.93
C ALA A 33 15.07 7.48 17.44
N ARG A 34 15.18 7.28 18.75
CA ARG A 34 14.83 6.01 19.40
C ARG A 34 13.32 5.74 19.39
N SER A 35 12.48 6.78 19.49
CA SER A 35 11.03 6.65 19.38
C SER A 35 10.62 6.08 18.02
N ASN A 36 11.29 6.52 16.96
CA ASN A 36 11.04 6.04 15.61
C ASN A 36 11.41 4.57 15.44
N GLU A 37 12.54 4.13 16.01
CA GLU A 37 12.95 2.72 16.02
C GLU A 37 11.96 1.84 16.80
N PHE A 38 11.52 2.30 17.98
CA PHE A 38 10.47 1.61 18.74
C PHE A 38 9.16 1.52 17.97
N ARG A 39 8.79 2.57 17.24
CA ARG A 39 7.58 2.61 16.41
C ARG A 39 7.66 1.64 15.24
N LEU A 40 8.81 1.52 14.59
CA LEU A 40 9.03 0.54 13.50
C LEU A 40 8.88 -0.90 14.03
N ARG A 41 9.53 -1.22 15.15
CA ARG A 41 9.39 -2.52 15.81
C ARG A 41 7.95 -2.81 16.22
N TRP A 42 7.28 -1.82 16.82
CA TRP A 42 5.88 -1.95 17.24
C TRP A 42 4.95 -2.20 16.04
N ARG A 43 5.28 -1.65 14.87
CA ARG A 43 4.50 -1.85 13.64
C ARG A 43 4.55 -3.29 13.16
N GLU A 44 5.70 -3.96 13.27
CA GLU A 44 5.83 -5.38 12.96
C GLU A 44 5.04 -6.24 13.95
N GLU A 45 5.20 -5.98 15.26
CA GLU A 45 4.49 -6.74 16.29
C GLU A 45 2.97 -6.55 16.22
N THR A 46 2.52 -5.32 15.94
CA THR A 46 1.10 -5.02 15.71
C THR A 46 0.60 -5.63 14.40
N GLY A 47 1.43 -5.62 13.35
CA GLY A 47 1.13 -6.31 12.09
C GLY A 47 0.85 -7.79 12.31
N TYR A 48 1.71 -8.47 13.08
CA TYR A 48 1.50 -9.88 13.46
C TYR A 48 0.22 -10.11 14.28
N ARG A 49 -0.20 -9.14 15.12
CA ARG A 49 -1.46 -9.25 15.89
C ARG A 49 -2.70 -9.14 15.00
N VAL A 50 -2.64 -8.33 13.94
CA VAL A 50 -3.76 -8.10 13.01
C VAL A 50 -3.83 -9.21 11.95
N GLU A 51 -2.70 -9.82 11.58
CA GLU A 51 -2.60 -10.96 10.64
C GLU A 51 -3.06 -12.32 11.20
N LYS A 52 -3.72 -12.37 12.37
CA LYS A 52 -4.24 -13.62 12.95
C LYS A 52 -5.15 -14.43 12.02
N GLY A 53 -5.65 -13.86 10.91
CA GLY A 53 -6.42 -14.55 9.89
C GLY A 53 -5.65 -15.03 8.65
N PHE A 54 -4.43 -14.54 8.38
CA PHE A 54 -3.72 -14.83 7.12
C PHE A 54 -2.60 -15.87 7.25
N ARG A 55 -2.16 -16.16 8.49
CA ARG A 55 -1.18 -17.24 8.69
C ARG A 55 -1.87 -18.59 8.51
N ALA A 56 -1.52 -19.30 7.43
CA ALA A 56 -1.95 -20.67 7.24
C ALA A 56 -1.48 -21.52 8.43
N ASN A 57 -2.39 -21.80 9.37
CA ASN A 57 -2.16 -22.69 10.51
C ASN A 57 -2.02 -24.12 10.01
N THR A 58 -0.86 -24.44 9.44
CA THR A 58 -0.55 -25.77 8.94
C THR A 58 -0.13 -26.66 10.10
N LYS A 59 -0.91 -27.72 10.35
CA LYS A 59 -0.56 -28.80 11.28
C LYS A 59 0.55 -29.72 10.75
N SER A 60 1.24 -29.34 9.67
CA SER A 60 2.30 -30.16 9.08
C SER A 60 3.54 -30.19 10.00
N LEU A 61 4.10 -31.39 10.19
CA LEU A 61 5.31 -31.66 10.98
C LEU A 61 6.60 -31.31 10.23
N SER A 62 6.55 -31.10 8.92
CA SER A 62 7.73 -30.82 8.10
C SER A 62 8.12 -29.34 8.13
N TYR A 63 9.37 -29.08 8.56
CA TYR A 63 9.95 -27.75 8.64
C TYR A 63 9.94 -27.02 7.29
N ASN A 64 10.26 -27.74 6.20
CA ASN A 64 10.33 -27.19 4.84
C ASN A 64 8.99 -26.58 4.39
N VAL A 65 7.86 -27.19 4.75
CA VAL A 65 6.52 -26.69 4.38
C VAL A 65 6.19 -25.42 5.15
N ARG A 66 6.56 -25.34 6.43
CA ARG A 66 6.35 -24.12 7.24
C ARG A 66 7.21 -22.97 6.72
N PHE A 67 8.47 -23.25 6.37
CA PHE A 67 9.37 -22.26 5.79
C PHE A 67 8.86 -21.76 4.43
N PHE A 68 8.43 -22.67 3.57
CA PHE A 68 7.84 -22.31 2.27
C PHE A 68 6.60 -21.41 2.44
N LEU A 69 5.66 -21.77 3.31
CA LEU A 69 4.47 -20.96 3.56
C LEU A 69 4.78 -19.60 4.19
N PHE A 70 5.81 -19.55 5.04
CA PHE A 70 6.28 -18.28 5.60
C PHE A 70 6.83 -17.36 4.50
N VAL A 71 7.74 -17.86 3.65
CA VAL A 71 8.29 -17.09 2.53
C VAL A 71 7.19 -16.71 1.54
N LEU A 72 6.24 -17.61 1.27
CA LEU A 72 5.09 -17.34 0.42
C LEU A 72 4.23 -16.19 0.96
N SER A 73 4.01 -16.13 2.28
CA SER A 73 3.26 -15.04 2.90
C SER A 73 3.96 -13.68 2.72
N LEU A 74 5.29 -13.63 2.86
CA LEU A 74 6.08 -12.42 2.62
C LEU A 74 5.99 -11.96 1.16
N ILE A 75 6.03 -12.90 0.21
CA ILE A 75 5.90 -12.61 -1.22
C ILE A 75 4.51 -12.04 -1.52
N LEU A 76 3.44 -12.68 -1.03
CA LEU A 76 2.06 -12.21 -1.25
C LEU A 76 1.82 -10.83 -0.66
N SER A 77 2.35 -10.54 0.54
CA SER A 77 2.22 -9.21 1.15
C SER A 77 2.93 -8.13 0.34
N ASN A 78 4.10 -8.43 -0.23
CA ASN A 78 4.81 -7.50 -1.12
C ASN A 78 4.07 -7.29 -2.45
N ILE A 79 3.52 -8.36 -3.03
CA ILE A 79 2.69 -8.28 -4.26
C ILE A 79 1.46 -7.43 -4.01
N TRP A 80 0.78 -7.59 -2.88
CA TRP A 80 -0.39 -6.78 -2.53
C TRP A 80 -0.08 -5.29 -2.45
N ILE A 81 1.03 -4.91 -1.82
CA ILE A 81 1.49 -3.52 -1.76
C ILE A 81 1.80 -2.98 -3.16
N PHE A 82 2.44 -3.80 -4.00
CA PHE A 82 2.73 -3.43 -5.38
C PHE A 82 1.44 -3.20 -6.19
N ILE A 83 0.48 -4.13 -6.10
CA ILE A 83 -0.83 -4.01 -6.78
C ILE A 83 -1.55 -2.75 -6.32
N ASN A 84 -1.61 -2.46 -5.03
CA ASN A 84 -2.26 -1.25 -4.53
C ASN A 84 -1.61 0.02 -5.09
N LYS A 85 -0.27 0.09 -5.10
CA LYS A 85 0.45 1.23 -5.68
C LYS A 85 0.20 1.36 -7.19
N VAL A 86 0.20 0.25 -7.92
CA VAL A 86 -0.08 0.24 -9.36
C VAL A 86 -1.53 0.66 -9.62
N SER A 87 -2.49 0.19 -8.82
CA SER A 87 -3.90 0.56 -8.90
C SER A 87 -4.10 2.06 -8.62
N ASP A 88 -3.45 2.60 -7.60
CA ASP A 88 -3.51 4.03 -7.28
C ASP A 88 -2.89 4.90 -8.38
N ASN A 89 -1.77 4.45 -8.94
CA ASN A 89 -1.13 5.13 -10.09
C ASN A 89 -2.02 5.03 -11.33
N TRP A 90 -2.60 3.86 -11.61
CA TRP A 90 -3.51 3.64 -12.72
C TRP A 90 -4.74 4.52 -12.59
N LYS A 91 -5.33 4.63 -11.40
CA LYS A 91 -6.47 5.50 -11.14
C LYS A 91 -6.14 6.97 -11.39
N LYS A 92 -4.98 7.45 -10.92
CA LYS A 92 -4.50 8.81 -11.24
C LYS A 92 -4.30 9.03 -12.74
N THR A 93 -3.72 8.05 -13.43
CA THR A 93 -3.54 8.11 -14.88
C THR A 93 -4.90 8.14 -15.58
N VAL A 94 -5.84 7.27 -15.22
CA VAL A 94 -7.19 7.24 -15.79
C VAL A 94 -7.96 8.51 -15.47
N ASP A 95 -7.87 9.07 -14.26
CA ASP A 95 -8.51 10.34 -13.91
C ASP A 95 -7.89 11.51 -14.68
N SER A 96 -6.56 11.47 -14.92
CA SER A 96 -5.84 12.44 -15.76
C SER A 96 -6.24 12.34 -17.25
N PHE A 97 -6.56 11.15 -17.76
CA PHE A 97 -7.07 10.96 -19.12
C PHE A 97 -8.59 11.24 -19.22
N GLY A 98 -9.35 10.91 -18.17
CA GLY A 98 -10.80 11.05 -18.08
C GLY A 98 -11.29 12.49 -17.92
N GLY A 99 -10.42 13.42 -17.52
CA GLY A 99 -10.73 14.84 -17.40
C GLY A 99 -10.97 15.57 -18.73
N HIS A 100 -10.53 15.03 -19.88
CA HIS A 100 -10.54 15.77 -21.15
C HIS A 100 -11.40 15.17 -22.28
N ILE A 101 -11.86 13.93 -22.17
CA ILE A 101 -12.72 13.32 -23.19
C ILE A 101 -14.14 13.28 -22.64
N LYS A 102 -14.85 14.40 -22.80
CA LYS A 102 -16.29 14.45 -22.56
C LYS A 102 -16.96 13.39 -23.45
N ALA A 103 -17.97 12.69 -22.94
CA ALA A 103 -18.66 11.62 -23.68
C ALA A 103 -19.13 12.02 -25.10
N HIS A 104 -19.34 13.31 -25.35
CA HIS A 104 -19.65 13.84 -26.68
C HIS A 104 -18.48 13.78 -27.67
N THR A 105 -17.22 14.00 -27.24
CA THR A 105 -16.06 13.94 -28.14
C THR A 105 -15.79 12.50 -28.57
N LEU A 106 -15.97 11.54 -27.65
CA LEU A 106 -15.88 10.11 -27.97
C LEU A 106 -17.00 9.68 -28.94
N ARG A 107 -18.25 10.12 -28.71
CA ARG A 107 -19.37 9.87 -29.64
C ARG A 107 -19.14 10.46 -31.01
N PHE A 108 -18.55 11.66 -31.09
CA PHE A 108 -18.23 12.33 -32.35
C PHE A 108 -17.14 11.60 -33.13
N ILE A 109 -16.08 11.14 -32.46
CA ILE A 109 -15.00 10.35 -33.08
C ILE A 109 -15.54 9.01 -33.61
N ILE A 110 -16.40 8.33 -32.84
CA ILE A 110 -17.06 7.09 -33.27
C ILE A 110 -17.97 7.32 -34.48
N MET A 111 -18.73 8.42 -34.52
CA MET A 111 -19.59 8.77 -35.66
C MET A 111 -18.77 9.02 -36.93
N ILE A 112 -17.64 9.75 -36.84
CA ILE A 112 -16.74 9.97 -37.97
C ILE A 112 -16.10 8.65 -38.45
N ALA A 113 -15.73 7.75 -37.53
CA ALA A 113 -15.19 6.45 -37.90
C ALA A 113 -16.23 5.57 -38.64
N ILE A 114 -17.49 5.56 -38.18
CA ILE A 114 -18.58 4.84 -38.85
C ILE A 114 -18.87 5.43 -40.24
N LEU A 115 -18.85 6.75 -40.37
CA LEU A 115 -19.06 7.43 -41.65
C LEU A 115 -17.92 7.16 -42.66
N ASN A 116 -16.68 7.02 -42.19
CA ASN A 116 -15.54 6.68 -43.07
C ASN A 116 -15.52 5.19 -43.49
N ILE A 117 -16.18 4.30 -42.76
CA ILE A 117 -16.30 2.88 -43.12
C ILE A 117 -17.50 2.63 -44.05
N GLY A 118 -18.45 3.57 -44.10
CA GLY A 118 -19.77 3.39 -44.71
C GLY A 118 -20.00 4.03 -46.08
N SER A 119 -18.98 4.18 -46.93
CA SER A 119 -19.19 4.46 -48.35
C SER A 119 -18.97 3.20 -49.20
N PRO A 120 -19.92 2.26 -49.26
CA PRO A 120 -19.91 1.27 -50.32
C PRO A 120 -20.19 2.01 -51.63
N SER A 121 -19.20 2.05 -52.51
CA SER A 121 -19.40 2.36 -53.92
C SER A 121 -20.36 1.32 -54.50
N PHE A 122 -21.66 1.62 -54.45
CA PHE A 122 -22.68 0.85 -55.16
C PHE A 122 -22.51 1.16 -56.65
N ASP A 123 -21.76 0.29 -57.33
CA ASP A 123 -21.76 0.21 -58.79
C ASP A 123 -23.18 -0.12 -59.25
N TYR A 124 -23.79 0.80 -59.99
CA TYR A 124 -25.01 0.52 -60.75
C TYR A 124 -24.59 -0.12 -62.08
N GLY A 125 -24.44 -1.44 -62.06
CA GLY A 125 -24.29 -2.30 -63.24
C GLY A 125 -25.60 -2.99 -63.58
#